data_AF-A0A0D0DSA5-F1
#
_entry.id   AF-A0A0D0DSA5-F1
#
_cell.length_a   1.000
_cell.length_b   1.000
_cell.length_c   1.000
_cell.angle_alpha   90.00
_cell.angle_beta   90.00
_cell.angle_gamma   90.00
#
_symmetry.space_group_name_H-M   'P 1'
#
loop_
_entity.id
_entity.type
_entity.pdbx_description
1 polymer ?
#
loop_
_entity_poly.entity_id
_entity_poly.type
_entity_poly.pdbx_seq_one_letter_code
_entity_poly.pdbx_strand_id
1 'polypeptide(L)'
;MSHLSETSVKYHLEAHMHPDLALDYHARDIAQELILCKWVEKVRLLDDKRLREIAKQKEAVDTVLRTVNRPSDKCPVTGQALKSGDNSRTPSNIKFVRLPALTTEEHKLLQDNKRCFKCRRPFQKHTS
;
A
#
# COMPACT_ATOMS: atom_id res chain seq x y z
N MET A 1 2.19 -38.92 -32.83
CA MET A 1 1.43 -38.06 -31.91
C MET A 1 1.84 -38.44 -30.50
N SER A 2 2.63 -37.59 -29.84
CA SER A 2 3.08 -37.86 -28.48
C SER A 2 1.96 -37.51 -27.53
N HIS A 3 1.16 -38.51 -27.13
CA HIS A 3 0.17 -38.33 -26.07
C HIS A 3 0.93 -38.26 -24.74
N LEU A 4 1.02 -37.07 -24.15
CA LEU A 4 1.52 -36.91 -22.78
C LEU A 4 0.59 -37.69 -21.85
N SER A 5 1.17 -38.52 -20.98
CA SER A 5 0.38 -39.21 -19.95
C SER A 5 -0.09 -38.19 -18.91
N GLU A 6 -1.26 -38.40 -18.31
CA GLU A 6 -1.77 -37.52 -17.25
C GLU A 6 -0.76 -37.35 -16.11
N THR A 7 -0.03 -38.42 -15.78
CA THR A 7 1.05 -38.40 -14.79
C THR A 7 2.19 -37.47 -15.19
N SER A 8 2.59 -37.48 -16.47
CA SER A 8 3.64 -36.58 -16.97
C SER A 8 3.21 -35.10 -16.92
N VAL A 9 1.93 -34.83 -17.19
CA VAL A 9 1.35 -33.49 -17.08
C VAL A 9 1.34 -33.03 -15.63
N LYS A 10 0.85 -33.88 -14.72
CA LYS A 10 0.85 -33.58 -13.28
C LYS A 10 2.25 -33.27 -12.76
N TYR A 11 3.23 -34.12 -13.06
CA TYR A 11 4.62 -33.91 -12.63
C TYR A 11 5.19 -32.57 -13.15
N HIS A 12 4.91 -32.24 -14.41
CA HIS A 12 5.36 -30.98 -14.98
C HIS A 12 4.71 -29.76 -14.30
N LEU A 13 3.42 -29.84 -13.98
CA LEU A 13 2.71 -28.78 -13.24
C LEU A 13 3.22 -28.64 -11.80
N GLU A 14 3.51 -29.76 -11.13
CA GLU A 14 4.10 -29.76 -9.77
C GLU A 14 5.48 -29.10 -9.76
N ALA A 15 6.34 -29.42 -10.74
CA ALA A 15 7.69 -28.85 -10.84
C ALA A 15 7.71 -27.32 -10.99
N HIS A 16 6.66 -26.75 -11.58
CA HIS A 16 6.52 -25.31 -11.80
C HIS A 16 5.50 -24.64 -10.85
N MET A 17 5.10 -25.33 -9.78
CA MET A 17 4.18 -24.80 -8.80
C MET A 17 4.82 -23.65 -8.01
N HIS A 18 4.04 -22.61 -7.70
CA HIS A 18 4.52 -21.49 -6.89
C HIS A 18 4.92 -21.96 -5.48
N PRO A 19 6.02 -21.50 -4.87
CA PRO A 19 6.48 -21.96 -3.55
C PRO A 19 5.42 -21.88 -2.45
N ASP A 20 4.73 -20.74 -2.31
CA ASP A 20 3.64 -20.61 -1.32
C ASP A 20 2.48 -21.59 -1.56
N LEU A 21 2.18 -21.89 -2.83
CA LEU A 21 1.16 -22.86 -3.19
C LEU A 21 1.64 -24.28 -2.89
N ALA A 22 2.93 -24.57 -3.12
CA ALA A 22 3.55 -25.86 -2.81
C ALA A 22 3.50 -26.18 -1.31
N LEU A 23 3.65 -25.18 -0.43
CA LEU A 23 3.50 -25.37 1.02
C LEU A 23 2.10 -25.85 1.38
N ASP A 24 1.07 -25.15 0.92
CA ASP A 24 -0.33 -25.52 1.15
C ASP A 24 -0.70 -26.85 0.47
N TYR A 25 -0.12 -27.12 -0.69
CA TYR A 25 -0.25 -28.35 -1.45
C TYR A 25 0.24 -29.57 -0.66
N HIS A 26 1.46 -29.50 -0.11
CA HIS A 26 2.04 -30.57 0.70
C HIS A 26 1.32 -30.70 2.04
N ALA A 27 0.95 -29.60 2.69
CA ALA A 27 0.23 -29.63 3.97
C ALA A 27 -1.15 -30.31 3.88
N ARG A 28 -1.77 -30.33 2.69
CA ARG A 28 -3.10 -30.92 2.44
C ARG A 28 -3.04 -32.27 1.75
N ASP A 29 -1.84 -32.81 1.53
CA ASP A 29 -1.63 -34.14 0.94
C ASP A 29 -2.32 -34.32 -0.42
N ILE A 30 -2.40 -33.25 -1.21
CA ILE A 30 -3.13 -33.23 -2.50
C ILE A 30 -2.44 -34.13 -3.54
N ALA A 31 -1.16 -34.44 -3.34
CA ALA A 31 -0.38 -35.34 -4.18
C ALA A 31 -0.99 -36.73 -4.34
N GLN A 32 -1.78 -37.19 -3.36
CA GLN A 32 -2.45 -38.50 -3.43
C GLN A 32 -3.61 -38.56 -4.42
N GLU A 33 -4.11 -37.42 -4.91
CA GLU A 33 -5.18 -37.41 -5.90
C GLU A 33 -4.65 -37.93 -7.26
N LEU A 34 -5.17 -39.09 -7.68
CA LEU A 34 -4.77 -39.79 -8.90
C LEU A 34 -5.49 -39.27 -10.14
N ILE A 35 -6.71 -38.77 -9.97
CA ILE A 35 -7.53 -38.29 -11.08
C ILE A 35 -7.10 -36.87 -11.41
N LEU A 36 -6.50 -36.66 -12.58
CA LEU A 36 -5.91 -35.37 -12.97
C LEU A 36 -6.92 -34.22 -12.87
N CYS A 37 -8.15 -34.40 -13.35
CA CYS A 37 -9.18 -33.36 -13.28
C CYS A 37 -9.47 -32.92 -11.83
N LYS A 38 -9.60 -33.88 -10.90
CA LYS A 38 -9.84 -33.58 -9.48
C LYS A 38 -8.62 -32.94 -8.83
N TRP A 39 -7.43 -33.38 -9.22
CA TRP A 39 -6.17 -32.80 -8.74
C TRP A 39 -6.08 -31.32 -9.17
N VAL A 40 -6.36 -31.02 -10.44
CA VAL A 40 -6.38 -29.65 -10.96
C VAL A 40 -7.40 -28.79 -10.21
N GLU A 41 -8.61 -29.28 -9.97
CA GLU A 41 -9.61 -28.54 -9.20
C GLU A 41 -9.14 -28.21 -7.78
N LYS A 42 -8.54 -29.19 -7.08
CA LYS A 42 -7.99 -28.98 -5.73
C LYS A 42 -6.88 -27.94 -5.73
N VAL A 43 -5.94 -28.03 -6.66
CA VAL A 43 -4.82 -27.06 -6.79
C VAL A 43 -5.36 -25.67 -7.13
N ARG A 44 -6.34 -25.57 -8.03
CA ARG A 44 -6.98 -24.30 -8.39
C ARG A 44 -7.65 -23.64 -7.19
N LEU A 45 -8.36 -24.40 -6.36
CA LEU A 45 -8.98 -23.85 -5.14
C LEU A 45 -7.95 -23.26 -4.16
N LEU A 46 -6.77 -23.87 -4.06
CA LEU A 46 -5.68 -23.34 -3.27
C LEU A 46 -5.09 -22.07 -3.87
N ASP A 47 -4.84 -22.05 -5.18
CA ASP A 47 -4.28 -20.87 -5.84
C ASP A 47 -5.27 -19.69 -5.78
N ASP A 48 -6.56 -19.94 -5.99
CA ASP A 48 -7.63 -18.94 -5.82
C ASP A 48 -7.65 -18.36 -4.40
N LYS A 49 -7.46 -19.21 -3.38
CA LYS A 49 -7.35 -18.75 -1.99
C LYS A 49 -6.11 -17.87 -1.83
N ARG A 50 -4.96 -18.29 -2.33
CA ARG A 50 -3.70 -17.53 -2.28
C ARG A 50 -3.84 -16.16 -2.94
N LEU A 51 -4.43 -16.10 -4.13
CA LEU A 51 -4.68 -14.84 -4.86
C LEU A 51 -5.59 -13.89 -4.07
N ARG A 52 -6.64 -14.41 -3.42
CA ARG A 52 -7.50 -13.61 -2.55
C ARG A 52 -6.74 -13.03 -1.36
N GLU A 53 -5.88 -13.81 -0.71
CA GLU A 53 -5.09 -13.32 0.42
C GLU A 53 -4.08 -12.26 -0.01
N ILE A 54 -3.41 -12.44 -1.17
CA ILE A 54 -2.53 -11.41 -1.75
C ILE A 54 -3.32 -10.13 -2.03
N ALA A 55 -4.52 -10.23 -2.59
CA ALA A 55 -5.37 -9.07 -2.86
C ALA A 55 -5.76 -8.32 -1.58
N LYS A 56 -6.18 -9.04 -0.54
CA LYS A 56 -6.50 -8.45 0.78
C LYS A 56 -5.30 -7.75 1.41
N GLN A 57 -4.11 -8.37 1.34
CA GLN A 57 -2.89 -7.77 1.88
C GLN A 57 -2.52 -6.49 1.14
N LYS A 58 -2.61 -6.50 -0.20
CA LYS A 58 -2.39 -5.29 -1.02
C LYS A 58 -3.37 -4.19 -0.65
N GLU A 59 -4.66 -4.51 -0.53
CA GLU A 59 -5.69 -3.54 -0.14
C GLU A 59 -5.45 -2.96 1.26
N ALA A 60 -5.04 -3.80 2.23
CA ALA A 60 -4.71 -3.35 3.58
C ALA A 60 -3.53 -2.37 3.57
N VAL A 61 -2.46 -2.69 2.84
CA VAL A 61 -1.29 -1.82 2.69
C VAL A 61 -1.67 -0.50 2.02
N ASP A 62 -2.44 -0.54 0.93
CA ASP A 62 -2.89 0.65 0.20
C ASP A 62 -3.78 1.54 1.09
N THR A 63 -4.65 0.94 1.89
CA THR A 63 -5.50 1.67 2.84
C THR A 63 -4.66 2.41 3.87
N VAL A 64 -3.69 1.74 4.49
CA VAL A 64 -2.77 2.37 5.44
C VAL A 64 -2.02 3.53 4.78
N LEU A 65 -1.47 3.32 3.59
CA LEU A 65 -0.74 4.35 2.86
C LEU A 65 -1.62 5.58 2.55
N ARG A 66 -2.89 5.37 2.16
CA ARG A 66 -3.85 6.46 1.93
C ARG A 66 -4.19 7.21 3.22
N THR A 67 -4.33 6.52 4.35
CA THR A 67 -4.61 7.18 5.63
C THR A 67 -3.43 8.02 6.12
N VAL A 68 -2.19 7.55 5.94
CA VAL A 68 -0.97 8.29 6.29
C VAL A 68 -0.80 9.53 5.41
N ASN A 69 -1.20 9.45 4.14
CA ASN A 69 -1.07 10.55 3.18
C ASN A 69 -2.27 11.51 3.15
N ARG A 70 -3.30 11.32 3.99
CA ARG A 70 -4.45 12.23 4.05
C ARG A 70 -4.10 13.45 4.92
N PRO A 71 -4.18 14.70 4.40
CA PRO A 71 -4.09 15.89 5.24
C PRO A 71 -5.22 15.85 6.27
N SER A 72 -4.86 16.03 7.55
CA SER A 72 -5.80 15.96 8.66
C SER A 72 -6.69 17.20 8.66
N ASP A 73 -7.87 17.14 8.04
CA ASP A 73 -8.92 18.13 8.25
C ASP A 73 -9.65 17.81 9.55
N LYS A 74 -9.23 18.46 10.64
CA LYS A 74 -9.98 18.52 11.90
C LYS A 74 -10.23 19.98 12.27
N CYS A 75 -11.49 20.43 12.16
CA CYS A 75 -12.32 20.76 13.34
C CYS A 75 -13.71 21.32 12.93
N PRO A 76 -14.79 20.92 13.62
CA PRO A 76 -16.12 21.50 13.48
C PRO A 76 -16.36 22.58 14.55
N VAL A 77 -16.80 23.79 14.18
CA VAL A 77 -17.50 24.70 15.10
C VAL A 77 -18.63 25.40 14.36
N THR A 78 -19.83 25.07 14.81
CA THR A 78 -21.11 25.74 14.57
C THR A 78 -21.03 27.23 14.93
N GLY A 79 -21.45 28.10 14.02
CA GLY A 79 -21.58 29.54 14.30
C GLY A 79 -22.30 30.24 13.15
N GLN A 80 -23.44 30.82 13.47
CA GLN A 80 -24.48 31.33 12.59
C GLN A 80 -24.10 32.52 11.68
N ALA A 81 -24.88 32.61 10.59
CA ALA A 81 -25.54 33.80 10.05
C ALA A 81 -24.73 34.86 9.26
N LEU A 82 -25.12 34.95 7.99
CA LEU A 82 -25.59 36.13 7.25
C LEU A 82 -24.59 37.24 6.84
N LYS A 83 -24.56 37.40 5.52
CA LYS A 83 -24.60 38.63 4.68
C LYS A 83 -23.34 38.99 3.87
N SER A 84 -23.68 39.27 2.62
CA SER A 84 -22.99 39.90 1.49
C SER A 84 -21.93 40.96 1.81
N GLY A 85 -20.99 41.09 0.87
CA GLY A 85 -20.50 42.41 0.45
C GLY A 85 -18.99 42.61 0.55
N ASP A 86 -18.34 42.46 -0.61
CA ASP A 86 -17.33 43.35 -1.19
C ASP A 86 -16.10 43.83 -0.39
N ASN A 87 -14.94 43.44 -0.91
CA ASN A 87 -13.67 44.16 -1.05
C ASN A 87 -13.25 45.18 0.04
N SER A 88 -12.32 44.77 0.92
CA SER A 88 -11.28 45.66 1.44
C SER A 88 -10.14 44.88 2.12
N ARG A 89 -8.90 45.24 1.77
CA ARG A 89 -7.61 44.80 2.35
C ARG A 89 -7.71 44.51 3.86
N THR A 90 -7.42 43.28 4.26
CA THR A 90 -7.16 42.92 5.67
C THR A 90 -5.70 42.50 5.85
N PRO A 91 -5.02 42.95 6.93
CA PRO A 91 -3.69 42.48 7.27
C PRO A 91 -3.82 41.02 7.69
N SER A 92 -3.04 40.14 7.06
CA SER A 92 -3.01 38.73 7.40
C SER A 92 -2.47 38.55 8.82
N ASN A 93 -3.37 38.51 9.80
CA ASN A 93 -3.10 38.00 11.14
C ASN A 93 -2.95 36.47 11.05
N ILE A 94 -1.89 36.03 10.35
CA ILE A 94 -1.44 34.64 10.38
C ILE A 94 -0.72 34.52 11.72
N LYS A 95 -1.32 33.79 12.66
CA LYS A 95 -0.61 33.30 13.84
C LYS A 95 0.56 32.45 13.33
N PHE A 96 1.75 33.04 13.24
CA PHE A 96 2.98 32.31 12.94
C PHE A 96 3.21 31.33 14.08
N VAL A 97 2.80 30.08 13.89
CA VAL A 97 3.23 28.98 14.76
C VAL A 97 4.70 28.75 14.44
N ARG A 98 5.58 29.27 15.32
CA ARG A 98 7.02 29.11 15.18
C ARG A 98 7.33 27.62 15.31
N LEU A 99 7.88 27.02 14.25
CA LEU A 99 8.35 25.65 14.31
C LEU A 99 9.45 25.53 15.37
N PRO A 100 9.51 24.42 16.11
CA PRO A 100 10.64 24.12 16.98
C PRO A 100 11.97 24.23 16.22
N ALA A 101 13.01 24.69 16.94
CA ALA A 101 14.36 24.72 16.40
C ALA A 101 14.76 23.33 15.94
N LEU A 102 15.39 23.26 14.78
CA LEU A 102 15.88 21.99 14.23
C LEU A 102 17.03 21.47 15.09
N THR A 103 17.03 20.17 15.37
CA THR A 103 18.22 19.52 15.95
C THR A 103 19.30 19.34 14.89
N THR A 104 20.53 19.05 15.33
CA THR A 104 21.67 18.75 14.44
C THR A 104 21.38 17.59 13.49
N GLU A 105 20.64 16.59 13.96
CA GLU A 105 20.25 15.41 13.21
C GLU A 105 19.20 15.75 12.16
N GLU A 106 18.21 16.58 12.52
CA GLU A 106 17.20 17.06 11.57
C GLU A 106 17.82 17.96 10.49
N HIS A 107 18.79 18.80 10.84
CA HIS A 107 19.55 19.61 9.88
C HIS A 107 20.25 18.73 8.83
N LYS A 108 20.94 17.68 9.29
CA LYS A 108 21.63 16.74 8.39
C LYS A 108 20.65 16.01 7.48
N LEU A 109 19.53 15.53 8.02
CA LEU A 109 18.52 14.82 7.25
C LEU A 109 17.90 15.71 6.16
N LEU A 110 17.65 16.99 6.45
CA LEU A 110 17.12 17.93 5.48
C LEU A 110 18.15 18.27 4.39
N GLN A 111 19.42 18.39 4.75
CA GLN A 111 20.52 18.62 3.82
C GLN A 111 20.71 17.43 2.86
N ASP A 112 20.78 16.21 3.39
CA ASP A 112 20.97 14.99 2.61
C ASP A 112 19.84 14.76 1.58
N ASN A 113 18.62 15.21 1.92
CA ASN A 113 17.43 15.06 1.10
C ASN A 113 17.07 16.31 0.27
N LYS A 114 17.94 17.33 0.22
CA LYS A 114 17.70 18.62 -0.48
C LYS A 114 16.34 19.25 -0.15
N ARG A 115 15.94 19.21 1.13
CA ARG A 115 14.67 19.76 1.63
C ARG A 115 14.88 21.18 2.17
N CYS A 116 13.83 21.98 2.18
CA CYS A 116 13.87 23.34 2.73
C CYS A 116 13.94 23.33 4.28
N PHE A 117 14.83 24.13 4.88
CA PHE A 117 14.98 24.24 6.34
C PHE A 117 13.79 24.94 7.01
N LYS A 118 13.14 25.90 6.33
CA LYS A 118 12.01 26.66 6.89
C LYS A 118 10.70 25.89 6.87
N CYS A 119 10.42 25.15 5.79
CA CYS A 119 9.13 24.47 5.61
C CYS A 119 9.21 22.94 5.67
N ARG A 120 10.42 22.35 5.73
CA ARG A 120 10.68 20.90 5.78
C ARG A 120 10.09 20.08 4.62
N ARG A 121 9.61 20.74 3.55
CA ARG A 121 9.00 20.11 2.37
C ARG A 121 10.04 19.82 1.28
N PRO A 122 9.90 18.71 0.54
CA PRO A 122 10.73 18.42 -0.62
C PRO A 122 10.33 19.29 -1.82
N PHE A 123 11.28 19.50 -2.75
CA PHE A 123 11.07 20.16 -4.05
C PHE A 123 10.52 21.60 -4.00
N GLN A 124 10.79 22.33 -2.92
CA GLN A 124 10.39 23.73 -2.83
C GLN A 124 11.44 24.66 -3.44
N LYS A 125 10.96 25.68 -4.18
CA LYS A 125 11.81 26.70 -4.83
C LYS A 125 12.43 27.70 -3.85
N HIS A 126 12.10 27.60 -2.56
CA HIS A 126 12.69 28.39 -1.48
C HIS A 126 13.53 27.45 -0.61
N THR A 127 14.84 27.57 -0.68
CA THR A 127 15.79 26.67 0.01
C THR A 127 16.45 27.28 1.25
N SER A 128 16.13 28.55 1.58
CA SER A 128 16.73 29.26 2.72
C SER A 128 15.69 29.81 3.67
#